data_AF-A0A0U5A1D8-F1
#
_entry.id   AF-A0A0U5A1D8-F1
#
_cell.length_a   1.000
_cell.length_b   1.000
_cell.length_c   1.000
_cell.angle_alpha   90.00
_cell.angle_beta   90.00
_cell.angle_gamma   90.00
#
_symmetry.space_group_name_H-M   'P 1'
#
loop_
_entity.id
_entity.type
_entity.pdbx_description
1 polymer ?
#
loop_
_entity_poly.entity_id
_entity_poly.type
_entity_poly.pdbx_seq_one_letter_code
_entity_poly.pdbx_strand_id
1 'polypeptide(L)'
;MLTEQSAAYGFDGGADVQYHFDLSGEGPAPQVIVGGNLAQKNAMEIAQVNVAKREYQKLYMDYWNSTAELTGTGRPVDAVLCAAAAHAAVIPTQYVHVGYTSFLNLLDYTGVVFPVTNADKAVDVAQRESFLSELDERSYRGYDAEVYDGAPAGVQLFGRRLQEEKLLVLAEYVSAAVAGASA
;
A
#
# COMPACT_ATOMS: atom_id res chain seq x y z
N MET A 1 14.22 -2.11 3.62
CA MET A 1 12.84 -1.87 3.17
C MET A 1 11.81 -2.31 4.21
N LEU A 2 11.64 -3.62 4.49
CA LEU A 2 10.71 -4.10 5.54
C LEU A 2 11.14 -3.73 6.98
N THR A 3 12.44 -3.50 7.20
CA THR A 3 13.03 -3.19 8.51
C THR A 3 12.81 -1.73 8.93
N GLU A 4 13.06 -0.75 8.06
CA GLU A 4 12.85 0.67 8.41
C GLU A 4 11.37 1.00 8.56
N GLN A 5 10.53 0.43 7.69
CA GLN A 5 9.09 0.64 7.73
C GLN A 5 8.47 0.15 9.04
N SER A 6 8.71 -1.11 9.40
CA SER A 6 8.20 -1.71 10.63
C SER A 6 8.71 -0.97 11.87
N ALA A 7 9.97 -0.51 11.85
CA ALA A 7 10.55 0.25 12.95
C ALA A 7 9.89 1.64 13.13
N ALA A 8 9.51 2.31 12.03
CA ALA A 8 8.89 3.63 12.06
C ALA A 8 7.43 3.61 12.53
N TYR A 9 6.69 2.52 12.29
CA TYR A 9 5.30 2.39 12.73
C TYR A 9 5.13 1.85 14.16
N GLY A 10 6.17 1.27 14.75
CA GLY A 10 6.12 0.67 16.08
C GLY A 10 6.79 1.49 17.18
N PHE A 11 6.75 2.83 17.14
CA PHE A 11 7.44 3.67 18.12
C PHE A 11 6.94 3.51 19.55
N ASP A 12 5.63 3.55 19.75
CA ASP A 12 4.98 3.37 21.05
C ASP A 12 4.71 1.89 21.37
N GLY A 13 5.06 0.99 20.45
CA GLY A 13 4.80 -0.45 20.56
C GLY A 13 3.33 -0.83 20.73
N GLY A 14 2.39 0.07 20.41
CA GLY A 14 0.95 -0.10 20.66
C GLY A 14 0.51 0.25 22.09
N ALA A 15 1.35 0.94 22.88
CA ALA A 15 0.98 1.37 24.22
C ALA A 15 -0.19 2.37 24.22
N ASP A 16 -0.23 3.28 23.26
CA ASP A 16 -1.30 4.28 23.16
C ASP A 16 -2.64 3.62 22.82
N VAL A 17 -2.64 2.71 21.83
CA VAL A 17 -3.86 2.00 21.44
C VAL A 17 -4.36 1.08 22.57
N GLN A 18 -3.46 0.42 23.30
CA GLN A 18 -3.84 -0.44 24.42
C GLN A 18 -4.46 0.38 25.57
N TYR A 19 -3.88 1.53 25.91
CA TYR A 19 -4.43 2.44 26.91
C TYR A 19 -5.88 2.82 26.59
N HIS A 20 -6.18 3.11 25.32
CA HIS A 20 -7.52 3.50 24.89
C HIS A 20 -8.51 2.33 24.90
N PHE A 21 -8.09 1.11 24.55
CA PHE A 21 -8.92 -0.09 24.71
C PHE A 21 -9.25 -0.38 26.18
N ASP A 22 -8.28 -0.24 27.07
CA ASP A 22 -8.49 -0.43 28.51
C ASP A 22 -9.48 0.60 29.08
N LEU A 23 -9.42 1.85 28.59
CA LEU A 23 -10.32 2.92 29.00
C LEU A 23 -11.76 2.70 28.50
N SER A 24 -11.94 2.21 27.27
CA SER A 24 -13.27 1.94 26.70
C SER A 24 -13.89 0.65 27.21
N GLY A 25 -13.07 -0.33 27.61
CA GLY A 25 -13.52 -1.70 27.89
C GLY A 25 -13.80 -2.52 26.63
N GLU A 26 -13.42 -2.02 25.45
CA GLU A 26 -13.60 -2.68 24.16
C GLU A 26 -12.28 -3.28 23.66
N GLY A 27 -12.36 -4.42 22.97
CA GLY A 27 -11.21 -5.02 22.29
C GLY A 27 -11.02 -4.48 20.86
N PRO A 28 -9.89 -4.79 20.20
CA PRO A 28 -9.70 -4.43 18.80
C PRO A 28 -10.77 -5.07 17.93
N ALA A 29 -11.28 -4.31 16.96
CA ALA A 29 -12.23 -4.83 16.00
C ALA A 29 -11.60 -5.98 15.18
N PRO A 30 -12.36 -7.00 14.73
CA PRO A 30 -11.83 -8.14 13.98
C PRO A 30 -11.06 -7.80 12.70
N GLN A 31 -11.27 -6.59 12.15
CA GLN A 31 -10.62 -6.08 10.95
C GLN A 31 -9.23 -5.47 11.23
N VAL A 32 -8.91 -5.20 12.50
CA VAL A 32 -7.61 -4.64 12.89
C VAL A 32 -6.55 -5.73 12.77
N ILE A 33 -5.67 -5.58 11.78
CA ILE A 33 -4.58 -6.53 11.51
C ILE A 33 -3.22 -6.08 12.05
N VAL A 34 -3.14 -4.84 12.53
CA VAL A 34 -1.93 -4.31 13.17
C VAL A 34 -2.01 -4.64 14.65
N GLY A 35 -1.09 -5.48 15.11
CA GLY A 35 -1.00 -5.85 16.52
C GLY A 35 -0.37 -4.76 17.39
N GLY A 36 -0.45 -4.96 18.70
CA GLY A 36 0.34 -4.24 19.71
C GLY A 36 1.41 -5.14 20.32
N ASN A 37 1.88 -4.76 21.52
CA ASN A 37 2.85 -5.52 22.32
C ASN A 37 4.27 -5.60 21.73
N LEU A 38 4.65 -4.61 20.92
CA LEU A 38 6.05 -4.44 20.56
C LEU A 38 6.78 -3.70 21.68
N ALA A 39 8.10 -3.82 21.72
CA ALA A 39 8.92 -3.03 22.63
C ALA A 39 8.81 -1.54 22.28
N GLN A 40 8.38 -0.73 23.25
CA GLN A 40 8.41 0.74 23.15
C GLN A 40 9.82 1.24 22.88
N LYS A 41 9.94 2.17 21.94
CA LYS A 41 11.22 2.81 21.63
C LYS A 41 11.44 4.02 22.52
N ASN A 42 12.66 4.16 23.03
CA ASN A 42 13.09 5.37 23.73
C ASN A 42 13.44 6.50 22.73
N ALA A 43 13.69 7.69 23.26
CA ALA A 43 13.97 8.87 22.44
C ALA A 43 15.19 8.72 21.50
N MET A 44 16.24 8.01 21.95
CA MET A 44 17.43 7.78 21.12
C MET A 44 17.14 6.83 19.96
N GLU A 45 16.39 5.76 20.22
CA GLU A 45 15.96 4.80 19.19
C GLU A 45 15.03 5.46 18.16
N ILE A 46 14.07 6.28 18.63
CA ILE A 46 13.20 7.06 17.75
C ILE A 46 14.01 8.01 16.87
N ALA A 47 15.02 8.70 17.45
CA ALA A 47 15.89 9.58 16.68
C ALA A 47 16.67 8.81 15.60
N GLN A 48 17.23 7.65 15.94
CA GLN A 48 17.95 6.78 15.00
C GLN A 48 17.04 6.30 13.86
N VAL A 49 15.83 5.82 14.17
CA VAL A 49 14.88 5.38 13.13
C VAL A 49 14.49 6.54 12.23
N ASN A 50 14.31 7.75 12.75
CA ASN A 50 13.99 8.92 11.94
C ASN A 50 15.16 9.36 11.04
N VAL A 51 16.42 9.15 11.45
CA VAL A 51 17.58 9.35 10.56
C VAL A 51 17.53 8.34 9.41
N ALA A 52 17.43 7.05 9.73
CA ALA A 52 17.37 5.99 8.72
C ALA A 52 16.19 6.16 7.75
N LYS A 53 15.01 6.55 8.25
CA LYS A 53 13.83 6.87 7.43
C LYS A 53 14.14 7.98 6.42
N ARG A 54 14.80 9.07 6.84
CA ARG A 54 15.14 10.20 5.95
C ARG A 54 16.19 9.82 4.92
N GLU A 55 17.17 9.00 5.30
CA GLU A 55 18.16 8.45 4.36
C GLU A 55 17.49 7.59 3.29
N TYR A 56 16.53 6.75 3.70
CA TYR A 56 15.74 5.93 2.78
C TYR A 56 14.88 6.78 1.84
N GLN A 57 14.19 7.81 2.36
CA GLN A 57 13.44 8.77 1.55
C GLN A 57 14.33 9.48 0.52
N LYS A 58 15.55 9.88 0.90
CA LYS A 58 16.52 10.48 0.00
C LYS A 58 16.95 9.48 -1.09
N LEU A 59 17.26 8.24 -0.73
CA LEU A 59 17.64 7.21 -1.70
C LEU A 59 16.55 7.02 -2.77
N TYR A 60 15.28 6.98 -2.35
CA TYR A 60 14.17 6.86 -3.29
C TYR A 60 14.00 8.12 -4.16
N MET A 61 14.24 9.31 -3.60
CA MET A 61 14.22 10.56 -4.36
C MET A 61 15.33 10.62 -5.42
N ASP A 62 16.53 10.14 -5.08
CA ASP A 62 17.65 10.05 -6.01
C ASP A 62 17.34 9.06 -7.14
N TYR A 63 16.78 7.89 -6.80
CA TYR A 63 16.30 6.92 -7.78
C TYR A 63 15.21 7.51 -8.70
N TRP A 64 14.25 8.24 -8.13
CA TRP A 64 13.23 8.90 -8.94
C TRP A 64 13.86 9.88 -9.92
N ASN A 65 14.80 10.72 -9.46
CA ASN A 65 15.48 11.68 -10.32
C ASN A 65 16.29 11.00 -11.43
N SER A 66 16.95 9.87 -11.15
CA SER A 66 17.74 9.15 -12.16
C SER A 66 16.90 8.55 -13.29
N THR A 67 15.58 8.40 -13.10
CA THR A 67 14.69 7.98 -14.20
C THR A 67 14.71 8.95 -15.39
N ALA A 68 15.18 10.19 -15.22
CA ALA A 68 15.42 11.11 -16.34
C ALA A 68 16.36 10.54 -17.41
N GLU A 69 17.27 9.65 -17.04
CA GLU A 69 18.19 8.95 -17.94
C GLU A 69 17.49 7.85 -18.74
N LEU A 70 16.30 7.42 -18.29
CA LEU A 70 15.52 6.32 -18.88
C LEU A 70 14.36 6.83 -19.74
N THR A 71 13.88 8.06 -19.52
CA THR A 71 12.76 8.60 -20.31
C THR A 71 13.25 9.28 -21.59
N GLY A 72 12.47 9.17 -22.67
CA GLY A 72 12.74 9.91 -23.92
C GLY A 72 12.57 11.42 -23.82
N THR A 73 12.12 11.95 -22.66
CA THR A 73 11.90 13.39 -22.45
C THR A 73 13.06 14.08 -21.74
N GLY A 74 14.03 13.32 -21.22
CA GLY A 74 15.09 13.84 -20.35
C GLY A 74 14.58 14.36 -19.00
N ARG A 75 13.33 14.07 -18.63
CA ARG A 75 12.72 14.41 -17.33
C ARG A 75 12.43 13.13 -16.55
N PRO A 76 12.47 13.17 -15.20
CA PRO A 76 12.02 12.04 -14.40
C PRO A 76 10.58 11.63 -14.74
N VAL A 77 10.21 10.40 -14.44
CA VAL A 77 8.82 9.93 -14.58
C VAL A 77 7.88 10.83 -13.78
N ASP A 78 6.67 11.04 -14.32
CA ASP A 78 5.69 11.94 -13.72
C ASP A 78 4.93 11.31 -12.55
N ALA A 79 4.68 10.00 -12.65
CA ALA A 79 4.02 9.17 -11.65
C ALA A 79 4.36 7.68 -11.92
N VAL A 80 4.04 6.82 -10.95
CA VAL A 80 4.22 5.37 -11.04
C VAL A 80 2.87 4.69 -10.81
N LEU A 81 2.51 3.75 -11.70
CA LEU A 81 1.32 2.92 -11.58
C LEU A 81 1.68 1.62 -10.84
N CYS A 82 0.91 1.26 -9.82
CA CYS A 82 1.05 0.00 -9.10
C CYS A 82 -0.31 -0.54 -8.64
N ALA A 83 -0.34 -1.78 -8.16
CA ALA A 83 -1.54 -2.32 -7.54
C ALA A 83 -1.83 -1.60 -6.20
N ALA A 84 -3.11 -1.36 -5.91
CA ALA A 84 -3.53 -0.79 -4.62
C ALA A 84 -3.66 -1.85 -3.52
N ALA A 85 -3.97 -3.09 -3.91
CA ALA A 85 -4.07 -4.26 -3.05
C ALA A 85 -3.80 -5.53 -3.87
N ALA A 86 -3.62 -6.66 -3.19
CA ALA A 86 -3.46 -7.98 -3.82
C ALA A 86 -4.80 -8.58 -4.33
N HIS A 87 -5.92 -7.90 -4.11
CA HIS A 87 -7.27 -8.38 -4.36
C HIS A 87 -8.19 -7.22 -4.80
N ALA A 88 -9.35 -7.55 -5.37
CA ALA A 88 -10.48 -6.62 -5.52
C ALA A 88 -11.07 -6.25 -4.14
N ALA A 89 -12.26 -5.62 -4.06
CA ALA A 89 -12.84 -5.24 -2.77
C ALA A 89 -12.82 -6.42 -1.75
N VAL A 90 -12.13 -6.21 -0.63
CA VAL A 90 -11.76 -7.30 0.28
C VAL A 90 -12.98 -7.91 0.97
N ILE A 91 -12.98 -9.23 1.11
CA ILE A 91 -13.93 -9.91 1.98
C ILE A 91 -13.70 -9.42 3.42
N PRO A 92 -14.75 -8.98 4.16
CA PRO A 92 -14.61 -8.53 5.53
C PRO A 92 -13.77 -9.51 6.37
N THR A 93 -12.85 -8.98 7.18
CA THR A 93 -11.91 -9.73 8.04
C THR A 93 -10.84 -10.58 7.34
N GLN A 94 -10.79 -10.57 6.00
CA GLN A 94 -9.78 -11.31 5.23
C GLN A 94 -8.64 -10.44 4.68
N TYR A 95 -8.57 -9.16 5.07
CA TYR A 95 -7.44 -8.31 4.71
C TYR A 95 -6.21 -8.72 5.52
N VAL A 96 -5.09 -9.06 4.86
CA VAL A 96 -3.91 -9.63 5.54
C VAL A 96 -2.61 -8.87 5.27
N HIS A 97 -2.60 -7.92 4.33
CA HIS A 97 -1.37 -7.31 3.85
C HIS A 97 -1.54 -5.84 3.43
N VAL A 98 -0.74 -4.95 4.03
CA VAL A 98 -0.72 -3.49 3.79
C VAL A 98 0.41 -3.03 2.86
N GLY A 99 1.25 -3.93 2.35
CA GLY A 99 2.51 -3.56 1.70
C GLY A 99 2.36 -2.71 0.42
N TYR A 100 1.21 -2.78 -0.25
CA TYR A 100 0.94 -2.01 -1.47
C TYR A 100 0.71 -0.51 -1.23
N THR A 101 0.42 -0.08 0.00
CA THR A 101 0.13 1.33 0.31
C THR A 101 1.09 1.88 1.36
N SER A 102 1.43 1.07 2.35
CA SER A 102 2.23 1.48 3.51
C SER A 102 3.64 1.99 3.16
N PHE A 103 4.26 1.52 2.08
CA PHE A 103 5.56 2.05 1.66
C PHE A 103 5.47 3.54 1.23
N LEU A 104 4.33 3.99 0.68
CA LEU A 104 4.12 5.40 0.32
C LEU A 104 4.01 6.28 1.57
N ASN A 105 3.39 5.77 2.64
CA ASN A 105 3.35 6.46 3.92
C ASN A 105 4.75 6.62 4.53
N LEU A 106 5.64 5.62 4.37
CA LEU A 106 7.04 5.74 4.78
C LEU A 106 7.78 6.79 3.93
N LEU A 107 7.59 6.75 2.61
CA LEU A 107 8.24 7.65 1.68
C LEU A 107 7.71 9.10 1.75
N ASP A 108 6.54 9.31 2.36
CA ASP A 108 5.81 10.59 2.35
C ASP A 108 5.47 11.00 0.90
N TYR A 109 5.01 10.04 0.12
CA TYR A 109 4.67 10.21 -1.29
C TYR A 109 3.15 10.30 -1.47
N THR A 110 2.75 11.06 -2.48
CA THR A 110 1.35 11.28 -2.81
C THR A 110 0.79 10.07 -3.55
N GLY A 111 -0.32 9.48 -3.09
CA GLY A 111 -0.98 8.34 -3.74
C GLY A 111 -2.45 8.64 -4.04
N VAL A 112 -2.94 8.15 -5.18
CA VAL A 112 -4.35 8.22 -5.60
C VAL A 112 -4.76 6.82 -6.08
N VAL A 113 -5.88 6.31 -5.56
CA VAL A 113 -6.47 5.04 -5.97
C VAL A 113 -7.74 5.30 -6.75
N PHE A 114 -7.91 4.63 -7.88
CA PHE A 114 -9.11 4.72 -8.71
C PHE A 114 -9.51 3.34 -9.25
N PRO A 115 -10.82 3.08 -9.44
CA PRO A 115 -11.31 1.82 -9.99
C PRO A 115 -10.94 1.68 -11.47
N VAL A 116 -10.66 0.47 -11.92
CA VAL A 116 -10.32 0.18 -13.33
C VAL A 116 -11.12 -0.98 -13.92
N THR A 117 -11.60 -1.91 -13.10
CA THR A 117 -12.41 -3.05 -13.55
C THR A 117 -13.24 -3.59 -12.40
N ASN A 118 -14.10 -4.56 -12.71
CA ASN A 118 -14.70 -5.47 -11.74
C ASN A 118 -14.08 -6.86 -11.93
N ALA A 119 -13.99 -7.63 -10.85
CA ALA A 119 -13.59 -9.02 -10.92
C ALA A 119 -14.67 -9.84 -11.67
N ASP A 120 -14.23 -10.85 -12.41
CA ASP A 120 -15.07 -11.71 -13.24
C ASP A 120 -14.66 -13.16 -12.99
N LYS A 121 -15.56 -13.94 -12.38
CA LYS A 121 -15.28 -15.33 -12.03
C LYS A 121 -15.00 -16.25 -13.21
N ALA A 122 -15.43 -15.89 -14.43
CA ALA A 122 -15.15 -16.67 -15.63
C ALA A 122 -13.73 -16.44 -16.15
N VAL A 123 -13.11 -15.32 -15.80
CA VAL A 123 -11.76 -14.92 -16.21
C VAL A 123 -10.74 -15.14 -15.10
N ASP A 124 -11.10 -14.76 -13.86
CA ASP A 124 -10.23 -14.71 -12.69
C ASP A 124 -10.13 -16.08 -12.00
N VAL A 125 -9.56 -17.08 -12.69
CA VAL A 125 -9.44 -18.43 -12.16
C VAL A 125 -8.13 -18.61 -11.37
N ALA A 126 -8.23 -19.08 -10.12
CA ALA A 126 -7.05 -19.40 -9.30
C ALA A 126 -6.33 -20.67 -9.81
N GLN A 127 -5.05 -20.54 -10.17
CA GLN A 127 -4.23 -21.60 -10.78
C GLN A 127 -2.79 -21.67 -10.23
N ARG A 128 -2.40 -20.77 -9.32
CA ARG A 128 -1.02 -20.67 -8.83
C ARG A 128 -0.78 -21.67 -7.70
N GLU A 129 0.27 -22.47 -7.84
CA GLU A 129 0.68 -23.45 -6.82
C GLU A 129 1.99 -23.10 -6.09
N SER A 130 2.76 -22.14 -6.62
CA SER A 130 4.01 -21.68 -6.00
C SER A 130 3.86 -20.26 -5.43
N PHE A 131 4.32 -20.06 -4.20
CA PHE A 131 4.17 -18.80 -3.45
C PHE A 131 5.53 -18.23 -3.03
N LEU A 132 5.61 -16.90 -2.96
CA LEU A 132 6.81 -16.17 -2.54
C LEU A 132 7.05 -16.24 -1.03
N SER A 133 5.98 -16.42 -0.24
CA SER A 133 6.00 -16.50 1.23
C SER A 133 4.68 -17.06 1.74
N GLU A 134 4.62 -17.38 3.05
CA GLU A 134 3.36 -17.75 3.72
C GLU A 134 2.30 -16.65 3.62
N LEU A 135 2.70 -15.38 3.62
CA LEU A 135 1.79 -14.25 3.47
C LEU A 135 1.20 -14.18 2.06
N ASP A 136 2.02 -14.42 1.04
CA ASP A 136 1.59 -14.49 -0.36
C ASP A 136 0.63 -15.68 -0.57
N GLU A 137 0.95 -16.84 0.00
CA GLU A 137 0.07 -18.01 -0.02
C GLU A 137 -1.28 -17.71 0.66
N ARG A 138 -1.26 -17.14 1.87
CA ARG A 138 -2.47 -16.79 2.61
C ARG A 138 -3.34 -15.79 1.86
N SER A 139 -2.73 -14.74 1.28
CA SER A 139 -3.45 -13.74 0.49
C SER A 139 -4.09 -14.37 -0.74
N TYR A 140 -3.39 -15.30 -1.40
CA TYR A 140 -3.87 -15.95 -2.62
C TYR A 140 -4.99 -16.96 -2.35
N ARG A 141 -4.82 -17.79 -1.32
CA ARG A 141 -5.81 -18.79 -0.92
C ARG A 141 -7.08 -18.17 -0.34
N GLY A 142 -7.06 -16.89 0.03
CA GLY A 142 -8.24 -16.12 0.44
C GLY A 142 -9.14 -15.70 -0.73
N TYR A 143 -8.77 -15.99 -1.98
CA TYR A 143 -9.60 -15.69 -3.14
C TYR A 143 -10.74 -16.71 -3.30
N ASP A 144 -11.97 -16.19 -3.44
CA ASP A 144 -13.18 -16.95 -3.74
C ASP A 144 -13.89 -16.31 -4.94
N ALA A 145 -13.85 -16.98 -6.09
CA ALA A 145 -14.36 -16.43 -7.35
C ALA A 145 -15.85 -16.06 -7.29
N GLU A 146 -16.67 -16.83 -6.58
CA GLU A 146 -18.11 -16.56 -6.47
C GLU A 146 -18.39 -15.35 -5.57
N VAL A 147 -17.59 -15.16 -4.51
CA VAL A 147 -17.73 -13.99 -3.62
C VAL A 147 -17.20 -12.71 -4.26
N TYR A 148 -16.12 -12.81 -5.04
CA TYR A 148 -15.49 -11.67 -5.69
C TYR A 148 -16.15 -11.26 -7.02
N ASP A 149 -17.02 -12.07 -7.60
CA ASP A 149 -17.66 -11.76 -8.89
C ASP A 149 -18.38 -10.39 -8.84
N GLY A 150 -18.02 -9.50 -9.77
CA GLY A 150 -18.53 -8.13 -9.82
C GLY A 150 -17.91 -7.17 -8.79
N ALA A 151 -17.00 -7.59 -7.91
CA ALA A 151 -16.35 -6.71 -6.95
C ALA A 151 -15.40 -5.72 -7.65
N PRO A 152 -15.38 -4.43 -7.25
CA PRO A 152 -14.52 -3.45 -7.90
C PRO A 152 -13.04 -3.72 -7.59
N ALA A 153 -12.21 -3.61 -8.61
CA ALA A 153 -10.76 -3.65 -8.53
C ALA A 153 -10.17 -2.32 -9.00
N GLY A 154 -9.18 -1.83 -8.25
CA GLY A 154 -8.55 -0.54 -8.48
C GLY A 154 -7.04 -0.64 -8.52
N VAL A 155 -6.43 0.38 -9.13
CA VAL A 155 -4.99 0.57 -9.17
C VAL A 155 -4.63 1.86 -8.43
N GLN A 156 -3.37 1.94 -8.02
CA GLN A 156 -2.81 3.09 -7.35
C GLN A 156 -1.83 3.79 -8.29
N LEU A 157 -1.98 5.10 -8.42
CA LEU A 157 -0.99 5.97 -9.02
C LEU A 157 -0.33 6.76 -7.89
N PHE A 158 0.99 6.79 -7.87
CA PHE A 158 1.71 7.60 -6.88
C PHE A 158 2.77 8.49 -7.50
N GLY A 159 3.02 9.60 -6.82
CA GLY A 159 3.92 10.67 -7.23
C GLY A 159 4.80 11.12 -6.09
N ARG A 160 5.69 12.07 -6.41
CA ARG A 160 6.53 12.72 -5.42
C ARG A 160 5.66 13.51 -4.44
N ARG A 161 6.20 13.73 -3.25
CA ARG A 161 5.64 14.61 -2.22
C ARG A 161 5.24 15.98 -2.81
N LEU A 162 4.09 16.51 -2.38
CA LEU A 162 3.55 17.81 -2.80
C LEU A 162 3.19 17.87 -4.29
N GLN A 163 2.70 16.77 -4.86
CA GLN A 163 2.22 16.71 -6.26
C GLN A 163 0.78 16.22 -6.37
N GLU A 164 -0.05 16.50 -5.36
CA GLU A 164 -1.45 16.10 -5.28
C GLU A 164 -2.25 16.51 -6.51
N GLU A 165 -2.18 17.76 -6.94
CA GLU A 165 -2.96 18.27 -8.08
C GLU A 165 -2.55 17.58 -9.38
N LYS A 166 -1.25 17.35 -9.58
CA LYS A 166 -0.72 16.63 -10.74
C LYS A 166 -1.23 15.20 -10.75
N LEU A 167 -1.24 14.53 -9.60
CA LEU A 167 -1.67 13.13 -9.50
C LEU A 167 -3.16 12.96 -9.72
N LEU A 168 -3.99 13.91 -9.27
CA LEU A 168 -5.42 13.92 -9.58
C LEU A 168 -5.68 14.04 -11.09
N VAL A 169 -4.98 14.97 -11.78
CA VAL A 169 -5.12 15.13 -13.24
C VAL A 169 -4.67 13.87 -13.99
N LEU A 170 -3.55 13.27 -13.58
CA LEU A 170 -3.09 12.02 -14.19
C LEU A 170 -4.05 10.86 -13.93
N ALA A 171 -4.62 10.76 -12.73
CA ALA A 171 -5.62 9.74 -12.41
C ALA A 171 -6.89 9.89 -13.27
N GLU A 172 -7.36 11.12 -13.48
CA GLU A 172 -8.48 11.40 -14.39
C GLU A 172 -8.17 10.93 -15.82
N TYR A 173 -6.98 11.29 -16.33
CA TYR A 173 -6.54 10.89 -17.67
C TYR A 173 -6.46 9.37 -17.84
N VAL A 174 -5.83 8.68 -16.88
CA VAL A 174 -5.68 7.22 -16.90
C VAL A 174 -7.03 6.52 -16.76
N SER A 175 -7.88 6.98 -15.84
CA SER A 175 -9.23 6.44 -15.65
C SER A 175 -10.07 6.56 -16.93
N ALA A 176 -10.04 7.72 -17.60
CA ALA A 176 -10.74 7.92 -18.87
C ALA A 176 -10.22 7.00 -19.99
N ALA A 177 -8.91 6.80 -20.07
CA ALA A 177 -8.31 5.91 -21.07
C ALA A 177 -8.71 4.45 -20.85
N VAL A 178 -8.78 3.99 -19.60
CA VAL A 178 -9.24 2.64 -19.26
C VAL A 178 -10.74 2.48 -19.56
N ALA A 179 -11.57 3.45 -19.19
CA ALA A 179 -13.01 3.41 -19.47
C ALA A 179 -13.31 3.34 -20.98
N GLY A 180 -12.54 4.06 -21.81
CA GLY A 180 -12.69 4.05 -23.26
C GLY A 180 -12.19 2.77 -23.94
N ALA A 181 -11.36 1.96 -23.28
CA ALA A 181 -10.88 0.67 -23.80
C ALA A 181 -11.83 -0.50 -23.48
N SER A 182 -12.73 -0.31 -22.51
CA SER A 182 -13.74 -1.30 -22.09
C SER A 182 -15.09 -1.14 -22.83
N ALA A 183 -15.18 -0.25 -23.82
CA ALA A 183 -16.34 0.01 -24.67
C ALA A 183 -16.10 -0.51 -26.10
#